data_AF-A0A7W5BSA1-F1
#
_entry.id   AF-A0A7W5BSA1-F1
#
_cell.length_a   1.000
_cell.length_b   1.000
_cell.length_c   1.000
_cell.angle_alpha   90.00
_cell.angle_beta   90.00
_cell.angle_gamma   90.00
#
_symmetry.space_group_name_H-M   'P 1'
#
loop_
_entity.id
_entity.type
_entity.pdbx_description
1 polymer ?
#
loop_
_entity_poly.entity_id
_entity_poly.type
_entity_poly.pdbx_seq_one_letter_code
_entity_poly.pdbx_strand_id
1 'polypeptide(L)' 'MDVVVGIDVSKDRLDVHVLPSGESFAVANDDESLDGLAARLLSLKADVVALEAT' A
#
# COMPACT_ATOMS: atom_id res chain seq x y z
N MET A 1 10.34 -10.68 11.34
CA MET A 1 10.90 -9.57 10.55
C MET A 1 9.70 -8.80 10.11
N ASP A 2 9.58 -7.55 10.54
CA ASP A 2 8.32 -6.81 10.42
C ASP A 2 8.03 -6.49 8.95
N VAL A 3 6.77 -6.63 8.54
CA VAL A 3 6.29 -6.25 7.22
C VAL A 3 5.90 -4.78 7.25
N VAL A 4 6.67 -3.95 6.55
CA VAL A 4 6.43 -2.50 6.48
C VAL A 4 5.98 -2.15 5.07
N VAL A 5 4.89 -1.40 4.99
CA VAL A 5 4.35 -0.90 3.72
C VAL A 5 4.45 0.61 3.69
N GLY A 6 5.12 1.15 2.67
CA GLY A 6 5.08 2.58 2.34
C GLY A 6 4.09 2.81 1.21
N ILE A 7 3.29 3.86 1.32
CA ILE A 7 2.32 4.26 0.30
C ILE A 7 2.48 5.76 0.05
N ASP A 8 2.81 6.11 -1.19
CA ASP A 8 2.79 7.47 -1.70
C ASP A 8 1.44 7.74 -2.38
N VAL A 9 0.71 8.74 -1.89
CA VAL A 9 -0.67 9.05 -2.31
C VAL A 9 -0.65 10.23 -3.26
N SER A 10 -1.10 9.99 -4.50
CA SER A 10 -1.38 11.01 -5.50
C SER A 10 -2.88 11.07 -5.83
N LYS A 11 -3.29 12.07 -6.62
CA LYS A 11 -4.70 12.29 -6.97
C LYS A 11 -5.37 11.07 -7.60
N ASP A 12 -4.69 10.41 -8.53
CA ASP A 12 -5.28 9.34 -9.34
C ASP A 12 -4.72 7.94 -9.01
N ARG A 13 -3.64 7.86 -8.21
CA ARG A 13 -2.92 6.61 -7.95
C ARG A 13 -2.23 6.59 -6.59
N LEU A 14 -2.13 5.41 -5.99
CA LEU A 14 -1.28 5.12 -4.83
C LEU A 14 -0.13 4.21 -5.26
N ASP A 15 1.11 4.63 -5.02
CA ASP A 15 2.30 3.81 -5.24
C ASP A 15 2.70 3.12 -3.94
N VAL A 16 2.81 1.79 -3.97
CA VAL A 16 3.01 0.95 -2.79
C VAL A 16 4.35 0.24 -2.87
N HIS A 17 5.10 0.23 -1.77
CA HIS A 17 6.33 -0.56 -1.59
C HIS A 17 6.26 -1.39 -0.31
N VAL A 18 6.66 -2.66 -0.41
CA VAL A 18 6.62 -3.62 0.69
C VAL A 18 8.04 -4.06 1.06
N LEU A 19 8.40 -3.88 2.32
CA LEU A 19 9.64 -4.41 2.92
C LEU A 19 9.32 -5.61 3.82
N PRO A 20 10.21 -6.63 3.88
CA PRO A 20 11.49 -6.72 3.17
C PRO A 20 11.39 -7.36 1.77
N SER A 21 10.18 -7.71 1.28
CA SER A 21 10.02 -8.44 0.02
C SER A 21 10.53 -7.68 -1.21
N GLY A 22 10.60 -6.35 -1.14
CA GLY A 22 10.94 -5.48 -2.28
C GLY A 22 9.81 -5.40 -3.31
N GLU A 23 8.64 -5.95 -3.00
CA GLU A 23 7.49 -5.89 -3.89
C GLU A 23 7.00 -4.46 -4.03
N SER A 24 6.68 -4.07 -5.26
CA SER A 24 6.21 -2.74 -5.59
C SER A 24 5.07 -2.83 -6.58
N PHE A 25 4.01 -2.06 -6.35
CA PHE A 25 2.84 -2.02 -7.21
C PHE A 25 2.11 -0.70 -7.04
N ALA A 26 1.14 -0.44 -7.91
CA ALA A 26 0.30 0.74 -7.81
C ALA A 26 -1.16 0.37 -7.97
N VAL A 27 -2.05 1.13 -7.32
CA VAL A 27 -3.50 1.00 -7.43
C VAL A 27 -4.12 2.37 -7.72
N ALA A 28 -5.29 2.42 -8.34
CA ALA A 28 -5.99 3.69 -8.53
C ALA A 28 -6.45 4.26 -7.17
N ASN A 29 -6.59 5.58 -7.10
CA ASN A 29 -7.14 6.24 -5.92
C ASN A 29 -8.68 6.35 -6.04
N ASP A 30 -9.35 5.20 -6.06
CA ASP A 30 -10.80 5.06 -6.09
C ASP A 30 -11.27 4.01 -5.08
N ASP A 31 -12.55 4.04 -4.73
CA ASP A 31 -13.12 3.23 -3.65
C ASP A 31 -12.90 1.71 -3.88
N GLU A 32 -13.08 1.23 -5.11
CA GLU A 32 -12.91 -0.19 -5.46
C GLU A 32 -11.44 -0.64 -5.28
N SER A 33 -10.51 0.17 -5.74
CA SER A 33 -9.07 -0.11 -5.63
C SER A 33 -8.57 -0.04 -4.20
N LEU A 34 -9.13 0.86 -3.38
CA LEU A 34 -8.80 1.00 -1.96
C LEU A 34 -9.28 -0.20 -1.14
N ASP A 35 -10.45 -0.75 -1.43
CA ASP A 35 -10.92 -2.00 -0.81
C ASP A 35 -9.99 -3.17 -1.15
N GLY A 36 -9.57 -3.27 -2.41
CA GLY A 36 -8.60 -4.27 -2.85
C GLY A 36 -7.23 -4.11 -2.17
N LEU A 37 -6.77 -2.87 -2.03
CA LEU A 37 -5.54 -2.55 -1.31
C LEU A 37 -5.65 -2.96 0.17
N ALA A 38 -6.74 -2.61 0.85
CA ALA A 38 -6.95 -2.97 2.25
C ALA A 38 -6.93 -4.49 2.47
N ALA A 39 -7.61 -5.25 1.61
CA ALA A 39 -7.60 -6.71 1.66
C ALA A 39 -6.17 -7.28 1.48
N ARG A 40 -5.39 -6.68 0.58
CA ARG A 40 -4.00 -7.09 0.35
C ARG A 40 -3.10 -6.79 1.56
N LEU A 41 -3.23 -5.61 2.17
CA LEU A 41 -2.47 -5.24 3.38
C LEU A 41 -2.77 -6.18 4.55
N LEU A 42 -4.03 -6.57 4.73
CA LEU A 42 -4.44 -7.58 5.71
C LEU A 42 -3.82 -8.96 5.41
N SER A 43 -3.84 -9.39 4.14
CA SER A 43 -3.24 -10.66 3.74
C SER A 43 -1.72 -10.68 3.90
N LEU A 44 -1.05 -9.55 3.69
CA LEU A 44 0.39 -9.38 3.93
C LEU A 44 0.74 -9.36 5.42
N LYS A 45 -0.26 -9.18 6.31
CA LYS A 45 -0.07 -8.94 7.74
C LYS A 45 0.88 -7.77 7.99
N ALA A 46 0.68 -6.67 7.27
CA ALA A 46 1.48 -5.46 7.45
C ALA A 46 1.47 -5.03 8.91
N ASP A 47 2.64 -4.96 9.54
CA ASP A 47 2.80 -4.50 10.92
C ASP A 47 2.72 -2.97 11.00
N VAL A 48 3.20 -2.30 9.96
CA VAL A 48 3.18 -0.84 9.81
C VAL A 48 2.81 -0.46 8.39
N VAL A 49 1.90 0.51 8.26
CA VAL A 49 1.57 1.17 7.00
C VAL A 49 1.88 2.67 7.15
N ALA A 50 2.86 3.16 6.40
CA ALA A 50 3.20 4.58 6.32
C ALA A 50 2.52 5.20 5.09
N LEU A 51 1.81 6.30 5.30
CA LEU A 51 1.12 7.07 4.26
C LEU A 51 1.81 8.42 4.08
N GLU A 52 2.22 8.75 2.86
CA GLU A 52 2.67 10.07 2.45
C GLU A 52 1.61 10.69 1.52
N ALA A 53 1.09 11.87 1.88
CA ALA A 53 0.08 12.59 1.08
C ALA A 53 0.62 13.97 0.69
N THR A 54 0.67 14.24 -0.62
CA THR A 54 1.25 15.48 -1.21
C THR A 54 0.18 16.41 -1.76
#